data_AF-A0A4Q2YNE1-F1
#
_entry.id   AF-A0A4Q2YNE1-F1
#
_cell.length_a   1.000
_cell.length_b   1.000
_cell.length_c   1.000
_cell.angle_alpha   90.00
_cell.angle_beta   90.00
_cell.angle_gamma   90.00
#
_symmetry.space_group_name_H-M   'P 1'
#
loop_
_entity.id
_entity.type
_entity.pdbx_description
1 polymer ?
#
loop_
_entity_poly.entity_id
_entity_poly.type
_entity_poly.pdbx_seq_one_letter_code
_entity_poly.pdbx_strand_id
1 'polypeptide(L)' 'MGSRDLTDWREALPWPGPDAHKHARGRLGVVSGRALHTGAARLAARAGLRIGAGLVRIFCPPDAAPVIAPAIEAIMLEV' A
#
# COMPACT_ATOMS: atom_id res chain seq x y z
N MET A 1 -32.69 -0.81 16.81
CA MET A 1 -31.73 -1.62 16.02
C MET A 1 -31.43 -0.82 14.76
N GLY A 2 -30.46 0.10 14.81
CA GLY A 2 -30.22 1.04 13.73
C GLY A 2 -29.66 0.34 12.49
N SER A 3 -30.27 0.57 11.33
CA SER A 3 -29.70 0.14 10.05
C SER A 3 -28.35 0.84 9.91
N ARG A 4 -27.26 0.07 9.92
CA ARG A 4 -25.98 0.57 9.40
C ARG A 4 -26.21 0.76 7.91
N ASP A 5 -26.49 1.98 7.51
CA ASP A 5 -26.46 2.38 6.11
C ASP A 5 -25.00 2.21 5.65
N LEU A 6 -24.71 1.03 5.10
CA LEU A 6 -23.48 0.78 4.37
C LEU A 6 -23.69 1.41 3.01
N THR A 7 -23.60 2.75 2.95
CA THR A 7 -23.54 3.49 1.69
C THR A 7 -22.61 2.72 0.76
N ASP A 8 -23.03 2.48 -0.49
CA ASP A 8 -22.27 1.63 -1.42
C ASP A 8 -20.92 2.29 -1.71
N TRP A 9 -19.92 1.94 -0.90
CA TRP A 9 -18.57 2.49 -0.91
C TRP A 9 -17.89 2.38 -2.27
N ARG A 10 -18.41 1.50 -3.14
CA ARG A 10 -17.96 1.35 -4.52
C ARG A 10 -18.14 2.63 -5.33
N GLU A 11 -19.20 3.39 -5.09
CA GLU A 11 -19.44 4.67 -5.77
C GLU A 11 -18.43 5.74 -5.36
N ALA A 12 -17.87 5.63 -4.15
CA ALA A 12 -16.86 6.55 -3.63
C ALA A 12 -15.43 6.19 -4.07
N LEU A 13 -15.20 5.08 -4.79
CA LEU A 13 -13.88 4.72 -5.26
C LEU A 13 -13.42 5.69 -6.37
N PRO A 14 -12.23 6.31 -6.23
CA PRO A 14 -11.70 7.21 -7.25
C PRO A 14 -11.19 6.41 -8.46
N TRP A 15 -12.05 6.23 -9.47
CA TRP A 15 -11.66 5.61 -10.74
C TRP A 15 -10.83 6.59 -11.57
N PRO A 16 -9.58 6.26 -11.96
CA PRO A 16 -8.79 7.10 -12.86
C PRO A 16 -9.44 7.26 -14.23
N GLY A 17 -9.50 8.51 -14.71
CA GLY A 17 -9.78 8.83 -16.12
C GLY A 17 -8.56 8.64 -17.03
N PRO A 18 -8.71 8.88 -18.35
CA PRO A 18 -7.66 8.62 -19.35
C PRO A 18 -6.34 9.36 -19.11
N ASP A 19 -6.39 10.57 -18.57
CA ASP A 19 -5.20 11.42 -18.32
C ASP A 19 -4.55 11.19 -16.94
N ALA A 20 -5.06 10.23 -16.17
CA ALA A 20 -4.56 9.98 -14.82
C ALA A 20 -3.18 9.31 -14.84
N HIS A 21 -2.23 9.91 -14.16
CA HIS A 21 -0.88 9.36 -13.98
C HIS A 21 -0.63 8.88 -12.54
N LYS A 22 0.46 8.14 -12.33
CA LYS A 22 0.81 7.54 -11.03
C LYS A 22 0.81 8.54 -9.85
N HIS A 23 1.15 9.81 -10.09
CA HIS A 23 1.14 10.83 -9.03
C HIS A 23 -0.26 11.36 -8.68
N ALA A 24 -1.24 11.23 -9.58
CA ALA A 24 -2.63 11.57 -9.32
C ALA A 24 -3.37 10.48 -8.52
N ARG A 25 -2.80 9.27 -8.45
CA ARG A 25 -3.40 8.08 -7.80
C ARG A 25 -3.00 7.91 -6.32
N GLY A 26 -2.57 8.99 -5.68
CA GLY A 26 -2.16 9.00 -4.28
C GLY A 26 -0.85 8.24 -4.00
N ARG A 27 -0.41 8.33 -2.74
CA ARG A 27 0.81 7.67 -2.23
C ARG A 27 0.48 6.91 -0.96
N LEU A 28 0.97 5.67 -0.84
CA LEU A 28 0.82 4.85 0.36
C LEU A 28 2.20 4.62 1.00
N GLY A 29 2.31 4.99 2.26
CA GLY A 29 3.42 4.61 3.13
C GLY A 29 2.99 3.46 4.05
N VAL A 30 3.85 2.45 4.21
CA VAL A 30 3.64 1.34 5.15
C VAL A 30 4.87 1.23 6.05
N VAL A 31 4.66 1.25 7.37
CA VAL A 31 5.76 1.08 8.34
C VAL A 31 5.86 -0.39 8.74
N SER A 32 7.04 -0.98 8.59
CA SER A 32 7.34 -2.36 8.93
C SER A 32 8.01 -2.46 10.30
N GLY A 33 7.81 -3.61 10.95
CA GLY A 33 8.63 -4.03 12.08
C GLY A 33 10.00 -4.57 11.65
N ARG A 34 10.72 -5.14 12.64
CA ARG A 34 12.05 -5.76 12.50
C ARG A 34 12.03 -6.99 11.60
N ALA A 35 13.21 -7.54 11.29
CA ALA A 35 13.44 -8.66 10.36
C ALA A 35 12.41 -9.79 10.37
N LEU A 36 11.96 -10.23 11.55
CA LEU A 36 11.03 -11.35 11.71
C LEU A 36 9.53 -10.96 11.70
N HIS A 37 9.21 -9.67 11.57
CA HIS A 37 7.86 -9.12 11.65
C HIS A 37 7.49 -8.27 10.41
N THR A 38 7.95 -8.70 9.23
CA THR A 38 7.81 -7.94 7.96
C THR A 38 6.59 -8.35 7.12
N GLY A 39 5.96 -9.48 7.43
CA GLY A 39 4.89 -10.06 6.63
C GLY A 39 3.68 -9.15 6.43
N ALA A 40 3.21 -8.53 7.51
CA ALA A 40 2.05 -7.62 7.48
C ALA A 40 2.30 -6.42 6.57
N ALA A 41 3.49 -5.81 6.66
CA ALA A 41 3.85 -4.65 5.84
C ALA A 41 3.89 -4.99 4.35
N ARG A 42 4.47 -6.15 3.99
CA ARG A 42 4.50 -6.64 2.60
C ARG A 42 3.11 -6.89 2.04
N LEU A 43 2.21 -7.48 2.83
CA LEU A 43 0.83 -7.73 2.41
C LEU A 43 0.06 -6.42 2.22
N ALA A 44 0.16 -5.48 3.16
CA ALA A 44 -0.49 -4.18 3.08
C ALA A 44 0.00 -3.36 1.87
N ALA A 45 1.31 -3.30 1.64
CA ALA A 45 1.89 -2.58 0.52
C ALA A 45 1.44 -3.17 -0.83
N ARG A 46 1.44 -4.51 -0.96
CA ARG A 46 0.92 -5.18 -2.17
C ARG A 46 -0.58 -4.94 -2.36
N ALA A 47 -1.37 -4.91 -1.29
CA ALA A 47 -2.79 -4.60 -1.37
C ALA A 47 -3.03 -3.16 -1.86
N GLY A 48 -2.24 -2.20 -1.36
CA GLY A 48 -2.27 -0.81 -1.80
C GLY A 48 -2.03 -0.65 -3.31
N LEU A 49 -1.02 -1.32 -3.85
CA LEU A 49 -0.79 -1.35 -5.31
C LEU A 49 -2.00 -1.91 -6.06
N ARG A 50 -2.54 -3.05 -5.60
CA ARG A 50 -3.67 -3.71 -6.27
C ARG A 50 -4.94 -2.86 -6.27
N ILE A 51 -5.20 -2.11 -5.20
CA ILE A 51 -6.39 -1.25 -5.10
C ILE A 51 -6.21 0.14 -5.74
N GLY A 52 -5.03 0.41 -6.31
CA GLY A 52 -4.82 1.53 -7.20
C GLY A 52 -3.90 2.63 -6.68
N ALA A 53 -3.25 2.48 -5.53
CA ALA A 53 -2.24 3.44 -5.07
C ALA A 53 -1.15 3.62 -6.15
N GLY A 54 -0.90 4.86 -6.55
CA GLY A 54 0.03 5.13 -7.65
C GLY A 54 1.51 5.03 -7.27
N LEU A 55 1.81 5.18 -5.98
CA LEU A 55 3.15 5.03 -5.43
C LEU A 55 3.06 4.37 -4.05
N VAL A 56 3.82 3.30 -3.84
CA VAL A 56 3.86 2.60 -2.54
C VAL A 56 5.29 2.51 -2.03
N ARG A 57 5.47 2.80 -0.75
CA ARG A 57 6.75 2.74 -0.06
C ARG A 57 6.62 2.03 1.28
N ILE A 58 7.55 1.11 1.56
CA ILE A 58 7.72 0.51 2.89
C ILE A 58 8.88 1.23 3.59
N PHE A 59 8.66 1.62 4.84
CA PHE A 59 9.68 2.12 5.76
C PHE A 59 10.01 1.00 6.74
N CYS A 60 11.28 0.65 6.93
CA CYS A 60 11.66 -0.46 7.80
C CYS A 60 13.01 -0.24 8.49
N PRO A 61 13.25 -0.80 9.68
CA PRO A 61 14.59 -0.78 10.28
C PRO A 61 15.63 -1.51 9.40
N PRO A 62 16.94 -1.22 9.55
CA PRO A 62 18.00 -1.81 8.73
C PRO A 62 18.03 -3.34 8.74
N ASP A 63 17.67 -3.98 9.86
CA ASP A 63 17.64 -5.44 9.98
C ASP A 63 16.52 -6.09 9.14
N ALA A 64 15.48 -5.34 8.78
CA ALA A 64 14.36 -5.82 7.99
C ALA A 64 14.57 -5.67 6.48
N ALA A 65 15.43 -4.76 6.04
CA ALA A 65 15.65 -4.47 4.63
C ALA A 65 16.07 -5.71 3.79
N PRO A 66 17.01 -6.56 4.25
CA PRO A 66 17.40 -7.77 3.50
C PRO A 66 16.27 -8.80 3.35
N VAL A 67 15.28 -8.77 4.24
CA VAL A 67 14.11 -9.67 4.19
C VAL A 67 13.03 -9.11 3.26
N ILE A 68 12.84 -7.78 3.25
CA ILE A 68 11.79 -7.11 2.47
C ILE A 68 12.20 -6.90 1.02
N ALA A 69 13.43 -6.40 0.78
CA ALA A 69 13.93 -6.01 -0.55
C ALA A 69 13.80 -7.10 -1.63
N PRO A 70 14.21 -8.36 -1.42
CA PRO A 70 14.10 -9.39 -2.46
C PRO A 70 12.65 -9.81 -2.74
N ALA A 71 11.70 -9.40 -1.92
CA ALA A 71 10.32 -9.83 -1.97
C ALA A 71 9.35 -8.78 -2.53
N ILE A 72 9.88 -7.66 -3.04
CA ILE A 72 9.13 -6.55 -3.61
C ILE A 72 9.75 -6.13 -4.94
N GLU A 73 8.92 -5.72 -5.91
CA GLU A 73 9.37 -5.27 -7.23
C GLU A 73 9.00 -3.80 -7.47
N ALA A 74 7.71 -3.49 -7.51
CA ALA A 74 7.19 -2.13 -7.77
C ALA A 74 7.06 -1.26 -6.51
N ILE A 75 7.36 -1.80 -5.32
CA ILE A 75 7.26 -1.10 -4.04
C ILE A 75 8.64 -0.54 -3.70
N MET A 76 8.72 0.74 -3.33
CA MET A 76 9.95 1.34 -2.85
C MET A 76 10.24 0.91 -1.40
N LEU A 77 11.51 0.80 -1.06
CA LEU A 77 11.97 0.54 0.30
C LEU A 77 12.76 1.74 0.80
N GLU A 78 12.49 2.17 2.03
CA GLU A 78 13.28 3.14 2.76
C GLU A 78 13.70 2.53 4.10
N VAL A 79 14.98 2.71 4.45
CA VAL A 79 15.59 2.19 5.68
C VAL A 79 15.74 3.29 6.71
#